data_AF-A0A814RJU5-F1
#
_entry.id   AF-A0A814RJU5-F1
#
_cell.length_a   1.000
_cell.length_b   1.000
_cell.length_c   1.000
_cell.angle_alpha   90.00
_cell.angle_beta   90.00
_cell.angle_gamma   90.00
#
_symmetry.space_group_name_H-M   'P 1'
#
loop_
_entity.id
_entity.type
_entity.pdbx_description
1 polymer ?
#
loop_
_entity_poly.entity_id
_entity_poly.type
_entity_poly.pdbx_seq_one_letter_code
_entity_poly.pdbx_strand_id
1 'polypeptide(L)'
;MCVPPTLGHLCLWQPMQRGNFSISTPGSHDCYRKLAPCGGYNSSTSKQRTTLEAGTMYSVRFQQHLNHYYPPNPGTLDISFAVGLDPPEQDFRTLVSFNDYNPMNHNTQTNFSIPIQLPNQQCDQCVLRVRYLTNNADEEDQGKTFHQCSDIQLTKSPTNAIHPVFDEKPPAKQQKNDPHDCCTPPSFQTYFIHHIPDIDYTSSGVIYYDQPSEQMRISLQADGVKYNMWMNFTSGMQYYHNVNNKTCILFGLDLWNDWCYGNTFNQSEDFLAANVSCSSSTFAFCNQWQNGDFLFESSSPGCYPAALSRTSSAERTAYFGAKNGPFPKEVFQPDPICLKQTVMKHAHNPSATLLKHLLQEHKILLD
;
A
#
# COMPACT_ATOMS: atom_id res chain seq x y z
N MET A 1 25.18 -9.93 -10.58
CA MET A 1 23.79 -9.92 -11.07
C MET A 1 23.24 -8.55 -10.76
N CYS A 2 22.79 -7.80 -11.76
CA CYS A 2 22.02 -6.58 -11.50
C CYS A 2 20.64 -7.01 -11.02
N VAL A 3 20.28 -6.60 -9.80
CA VAL A 3 18.90 -6.69 -9.33
C VAL A 3 18.12 -5.64 -10.12
N PRO A 4 17.16 -6.03 -10.97
CA PRO A 4 16.38 -5.04 -11.72
C PRO A 4 15.50 -4.25 -10.75
N PRO A 5 15.27 -2.95 -10.99
CA PRO A 5 14.46 -2.11 -10.11
C PRO A 5 13.06 -2.70 -9.95
N THR A 6 12.61 -2.84 -8.71
CA THR A 6 11.19 -3.03 -8.39
C THR A 6 10.44 -1.78 -8.83
N LEU A 7 9.18 -1.92 -9.26
CA LEU A 7 8.40 -0.82 -9.84
C LEU A 7 7.21 -0.51 -8.94
N GLY A 8 7.28 0.63 -8.26
CA GLY A 8 6.26 1.14 -7.37
C GLY A 8 5.33 2.03 -8.18
N HIS A 9 4.08 2.13 -7.78
CA HIS A 9 3.10 2.83 -8.60
C HIS A 9 2.12 3.61 -7.74
N LEU A 10 1.74 4.78 -8.23
CA LEU A 10 0.75 5.64 -7.61
C LEU A 10 -0.27 5.99 -8.68
N CYS A 11 -1.57 5.83 -8.41
CA CYS A 11 -2.64 6.12 -9.37
C CYS A 11 -3.75 6.93 -8.73
N LEU A 12 -3.98 8.15 -9.22
CA LEU A 12 -4.98 9.09 -8.69
C LEU A 12 -6.23 9.06 -9.57
N TRP A 13 -7.40 8.69 -9.02
CA TRP A 13 -8.66 8.64 -9.79
C TRP A 13 -9.72 9.64 -9.33
N GLN A 14 -9.58 10.19 -8.12
CA GLN A 14 -10.49 11.20 -7.62
C GLN A 14 -9.70 12.35 -6.97
N PRO A 15 -9.52 13.50 -7.65
CA PRO A 15 -9.97 13.76 -9.01
C PRO A 15 -9.11 13.01 -10.03
N MET A 16 -9.60 12.78 -11.26
CA MET A 16 -8.90 11.92 -12.23
C MET A 16 -7.52 12.48 -12.61
N GLN A 17 -6.47 11.66 -12.57
CA GLN A 17 -5.13 12.07 -12.98
C GLN A 17 -5.05 12.46 -14.46
N ARG A 18 -4.01 13.22 -14.82
CA ARG A 18 -3.64 13.51 -16.22
C ARG A 18 -3.33 12.23 -16.99
N GLY A 19 -3.53 12.26 -18.31
CA GLY A 19 -3.14 11.17 -19.19
C GLY A 19 -4.05 9.93 -19.10
N ASN A 20 -3.43 8.76 -19.26
CA ASN A 20 -4.13 7.48 -19.11
C ASN A 20 -4.22 7.08 -17.64
N PHE A 21 -5.14 6.17 -17.36
CA PHE A 21 -5.46 5.69 -16.03
C PHE A 21 -5.92 4.25 -16.12
N SER A 22 -5.35 3.39 -15.28
CA SER A 22 -5.83 2.02 -15.08
C SER A 22 -5.36 1.49 -13.73
N ILE A 23 -6.31 1.29 -12.82
CA ILE A 23 -6.11 0.55 -11.56
C ILE A 23 -6.47 -0.93 -11.67
N SER A 24 -6.92 -1.39 -12.84
CA SER A 24 -7.31 -2.79 -13.06
C SER A 24 -6.14 -3.77 -13.16
N THR A 25 -4.91 -3.26 -13.18
CA THR A 25 -3.70 -4.07 -13.32
C THR A 25 -2.68 -3.60 -12.29
N PRO A 26 -2.24 -4.49 -11.38
CA PRO A 26 -1.10 -4.29 -10.50
C PRO A 26 0.11 -3.79 -11.27
N GLY A 27 0.66 -2.68 -10.77
CA GLY A 27 1.77 -1.99 -11.39
C GLY A 27 1.56 -1.54 -12.82
N SER A 28 0.35 -1.07 -13.12
CA SER A 28 0.03 -0.43 -14.39
C SER A 28 1.03 0.72 -14.69
N HIS A 29 1.58 0.72 -15.91
CA HIS A 29 2.48 1.78 -16.38
C HIS A 29 1.84 3.17 -16.29
N ASP A 30 0.51 3.26 -16.40
CA ASP A 30 -0.20 4.55 -16.26
C ASP A 30 0.00 5.18 -14.86
N CYS A 31 0.36 4.36 -13.87
CA CYS A 31 0.62 4.71 -12.49
C CYS A 31 2.13 4.87 -12.19
N TYR A 32 3.03 4.55 -13.15
CA TYR A 32 4.49 4.62 -12.99
C TYR A 32 5.02 5.97 -13.45
N ARG A 33 5.07 6.95 -12.55
CA ARG A 33 5.30 8.35 -12.93
C ARG A 33 6.32 9.05 -12.05
N LYS A 34 7.57 9.07 -12.50
CA LYS A 34 8.69 9.59 -11.68
C LYS A 34 9.12 11.02 -11.95
N LEU A 35 8.88 11.53 -13.15
CA LEU A 35 9.34 12.87 -13.52
C LEU A 35 8.51 13.95 -12.83
N ALA A 36 9.13 14.77 -11.98
CA ALA A 36 8.46 15.89 -11.33
C ALA A 36 7.91 16.93 -12.32
N PRO A 37 6.86 17.69 -11.95
CA PRO A 37 6.04 17.53 -10.74
C PRO A 37 4.84 16.60 -10.96
N CYS A 38 4.57 16.19 -12.21
CA CYS A 38 3.34 15.54 -12.65
C CYS A 38 3.56 14.27 -13.49
N GLY A 39 4.68 13.58 -13.29
CA GLY A 39 4.98 12.32 -13.97
C GLY A 39 5.40 12.47 -15.43
N GLY A 40 5.86 13.65 -15.85
CA GLY A 40 6.12 13.96 -17.27
C GLY A 40 4.86 14.32 -18.07
N TYR A 41 3.69 14.44 -17.42
CA TYR A 41 2.44 14.85 -18.05
C TYR A 41 2.14 16.32 -17.77
N ASN A 42 1.83 17.07 -18.83
CA ASN A 42 1.38 18.46 -18.75
C ASN A 42 -0.16 18.56 -18.88
N SER A 43 -0.70 19.76 -18.69
CA SER A 43 -2.13 20.05 -18.75
C SER A 43 -2.81 19.67 -20.06
N SER A 44 -2.09 19.62 -21.20
CA SER A 44 -2.68 19.24 -22.48
C SER A 44 -3.02 17.75 -22.58
N THR A 45 -2.46 16.93 -21.70
CA THR A 45 -2.77 15.49 -21.59
C THR A 45 -3.97 15.19 -20.71
N SER A 46 -4.54 16.22 -20.07
CA SER A 46 -5.69 16.09 -19.20
C SER A 46 -6.96 15.90 -20.03
N LYS A 47 -7.74 14.87 -19.68
CA LYS A 47 -9.02 14.57 -20.35
C LYS A 47 -10.20 15.28 -19.69
N GLN A 48 -10.05 15.67 -18.43
CA GLN A 48 -11.12 16.23 -17.63
C GLN A 48 -10.57 17.16 -16.55
N ARG A 49 -11.23 18.31 -16.36
CA ARG A 49 -11.04 19.15 -15.18
C ARG A 49 -12.18 18.91 -14.20
N THR A 50 -11.85 18.61 -12.95
CA THR A 50 -12.87 18.45 -11.91
C THR A 50 -13.18 19.79 -11.26
N THR A 51 -14.44 20.23 -11.31
CA THR A 51 -14.89 21.44 -10.62
C THR A 51 -15.27 21.10 -9.18
N LEU A 52 -14.65 21.79 -8.23
CA LEU A 52 -14.81 21.62 -6.78
C LEU A 52 -15.10 22.98 -6.15
N GLU A 53 -15.69 22.97 -4.96
CA GLU A 53 -15.97 24.20 -4.21
C GLU A 53 -14.77 24.59 -3.33
N ALA A 54 -14.26 25.81 -3.50
CA ALA A 54 -13.17 26.33 -2.69
C ALA A 54 -13.53 26.34 -1.20
N GLY A 55 -12.56 26.05 -0.33
CA GLY A 55 -12.79 26.09 1.11
C GLY A 55 -13.63 24.95 1.68
N THR A 56 -13.99 23.94 0.87
CA THR A 56 -14.72 22.75 1.34
C THR A 56 -13.80 21.56 1.61
N MET A 57 -14.29 20.60 2.37
CA MET A 57 -13.64 19.29 2.51
C MET A 57 -13.84 18.48 1.24
N TYR A 58 -12.77 17.85 0.77
CA TYR A 58 -12.80 16.97 -0.38
C TYR A 58 -12.04 15.68 -0.07
N SER A 59 -12.56 14.54 -0.55
CA SER A 59 -11.87 13.27 -0.39
C SER A 59 -11.08 12.95 -1.65
N VAL A 60 -9.76 13.00 -1.55
CA VAL A 60 -8.86 12.56 -2.64
C VAL A 60 -8.74 11.05 -2.56
N ARG A 61 -8.90 10.37 -3.70
CA ARG A 61 -8.78 8.92 -3.78
C ARG A 61 -7.76 8.48 -4.80
N PHE A 62 -6.85 7.62 -4.34
CA PHE A 62 -5.72 7.14 -5.12
C PHE A 62 -5.29 5.75 -4.65
N GLN A 63 -4.57 5.00 -5.48
CA GLN A 63 -4.12 3.63 -5.22
C GLN A 63 -2.60 3.66 -5.24
N GLN A 64 -1.99 3.13 -4.19
CA GLN A 64 -0.58 2.76 -4.20
C GLN A 64 -0.51 1.29 -4.60
N HIS A 65 0.19 0.97 -5.69
CA HIS A 65 0.44 -0.41 -6.07
C HIS A 65 1.91 -0.70 -5.84
N LEU A 66 2.21 -1.92 -5.38
CA LEU A 66 3.59 -2.40 -5.19
C LEU A 66 4.37 -1.43 -4.30
N ASN A 67 4.03 -1.45 -3.01
CA ASN A 67 4.60 -0.54 -2.03
C ASN A 67 6.13 -0.70 -1.94
N HIS A 68 6.86 0.39 -2.13
CA HIS A 68 8.31 0.46 -2.06
C HIS A 68 8.80 0.83 -0.66
N TYR A 69 8.15 0.27 0.36
CA TYR A 69 8.43 0.58 1.74
C TYR A 69 9.90 0.30 2.04
N TYR A 70 10.63 1.33 2.48
CA TYR A 70 12.06 1.24 2.78
C TYR A 70 12.28 1.23 4.29
N PRO A 71 12.55 0.08 4.92
CA PRO A 71 12.51 -0.05 6.38
C PRO A 71 13.50 0.85 7.13
N PRO A 72 14.76 1.03 6.67
CA PRO A 72 15.71 1.91 7.33
C PRO A 72 15.30 3.39 7.34
N ASN A 73 14.48 3.81 6.36
CA ASN A 73 14.00 5.19 6.25
C ASN A 73 12.68 5.19 5.45
N PRO A 74 11.53 4.90 6.09
CA PRO A 74 10.26 4.80 5.41
C PRO A 74 9.91 6.03 4.60
N GLY A 75 9.15 5.79 3.54
CA GLY A 75 8.69 6.83 2.65
C GLY A 75 7.63 7.74 3.29
N THR A 76 7.15 8.68 2.49
CA THR A 76 6.01 9.54 2.83
C THR A 76 5.10 9.68 1.62
N LEU A 77 3.80 9.77 1.88
CA LEU A 77 2.82 10.22 0.91
C LEU A 77 2.35 11.62 1.26
N ASP A 78 2.11 12.45 0.25
CA ASP A 78 1.49 13.76 0.44
C ASP A 78 0.48 14.09 -0.65
N ILE A 79 -0.50 14.91 -0.27
CA ILE A 79 -1.38 15.60 -1.20
C ILE A 79 -1.03 17.07 -1.15
N SER A 80 -0.69 17.63 -2.30
CA SER A 80 -0.30 19.02 -2.47
C SER A 80 -1.12 19.73 -3.53
N PHE A 81 -1.11 21.07 -3.48
CA PHE A 81 -1.91 21.94 -4.34
C PHE A 81 -1.03 23.04 -4.93
N ALA A 82 -1.28 23.42 -6.17
CA ALA A 82 -0.68 24.59 -6.80
C ALA A 82 -1.65 25.30 -7.75
N VAL A 83 -1.44 26.60 -7.97
CA VAL A 83 -2.19 27.41 -8.95
C VAL A 83 -1.45 27.41 -10.28
N GLY A 84 -2.20 27.39 -11.38
CA GLY A 84 -1.67 27.34 -12.76
C GLY A 84 -1.96 26.00 -13.43
N LEU A 85 -1.75 25.96 -14.75
CA LEU A 85 -1.89 24.73 -15.54
C LEU A 85 -0.73 23.78 -15.36
N ASP A 86 0.50 24.27 -15.37
CA ASP A 86 1.71 23.42 -15.27
C ASP A 86 2.68 24.04 -14.26
N PRO A 87 2.27 24.09 -12.97
CA PRO A 87 3.07 24.71 -11.93
C PRO A 87 4.38 23.93 -11.73
N PRO A 88 5.52 24.60 -11.53
CA PRO A 88 6.78 23.96 -11.17
C PRO A 88 6.73 23.38 -9.74
N GLU A 89 7.70 22.51 -9.40
CA GLU A 89 7.73 21.78 -8.11
C GLU A 89 7.61 22.70 -6.89
N GLN A 90 8.29 23.85 -6.91
CA GLN A 90 8.34 24.80 -5.79
C GLN A 90 7.01 25.53 -5.51
N ASP A 91 6.05 25.49 -6.43
CA ASP A 91 4.76 26.17 -6.28
C ASP A 91 3.74 25.28 -5.53
N PHE A 92 4.05 24.00 -5.34
CA PHE A 92 3.19 23.06 -4.62
C PHE A 92 3.28 23.28 -3.11
N ARG A 93 2.12 23.53 -2.49
CA ARG A 93 1.96 23.52 -1.03
C ARG A 93 1.30 22.23 -0.58
N THR A 94 1.87 21.56 0.41
CA THR A 94 1.30 20.36 1.01
C THR A 94 0.02 20.71 1.78
N LEU A 95 -1.06 19.98 1.50
CA LEU A 95 -2.33 20.07 2.23
C LEU A 95 -2.39 19.02 3.35
N VAL A 96 -1.86 17.82 3.09
CA VAL A 96 -1.71 16.75 4.09
C VAL A 96 -0.52 15.88 3.69
N SER A 97 0.17 15.34 4.70
CA SER A 97 1.20 14.33 4.52
C SER A 97 1.06 13.27 5.61
N PHE A 98 1.40 12.05 5.27
CA PHE A 98 1.42 10.90 6.17
C PHE A 98 2.53 9.96 5.74
N ASN A 99 2.98 9.15 6.69
CA ASN A 99 4.08 8.23 6.46
C ASN A 99 3.63 7.06 5.60
N ASP A 100 4.57 6.50 4.85
CA ASP A 100 4.36 5.22 4.20
C ASP A 100 4.14 4.12 5.26
N TYR A 101 3.53 3.03 4.85
CA TYR A 101 3.20 1.94 5.76
C TYR A 101 3.83 0.65 5.26
N ASN A 102 4.17 -0.25 6.19
CA ASN A 102 4.65 -1.57 5.81
C ASN A 102 3.43 -2.49 5.56
N PRO A 103 3.16 -2.93 4.32
CA PRO A 103 2.09 -3.89 4.04
C PRO A 103 2.47 -5.33 4.45
N MET A 104 3.53 -5.51 5.24
CA MET A 104 4.15 -6.79 5.55
C MET A 104 4.56 -7.57 4.30
N ASN A 105 5.17 -6.84 3.35
CA ASN A 105 5.63 -7.37 2.08
C ASN A 105 4.53 -8.06 1.24
N HIS A 106 3.27 -7.72 1.48
CA HIS A 106 2.20 -8.05 0.57
C HIS A 106 2.25 -7.11 -0.63
N ASN A 107 2.18 -7.67 -1.85
CA ASN A 107 1.93 -6.89 -3.06
C ASN A 107 0.49 -6.36 -3.00
N THR A 108 0.31 -5.20 -2.38
CA THR A 108 -1.00 -4.59 -2.23
C THR A 108 -1.31 -3.63 -3.37
N GLN A 109 -2.61 -3.48 -3.65
CA GLN A 109 -3.19 -2.37 -4.39
C GLN A 109 -4.02 -1.57 -3.41
N THR A 110 -3.38 -0.68 -2.67
CA THR A 110 -4.02 -0.03 -1.53
C THR A 110 -4.73 1.24 -1.95
N ASN A 111 -6.05 1.20 -1.83
CA ASN A 111 -6.95 2.31 -2.16
C ASN A 111 -7.07 3.31 -1.01
N PHE A 112 -6.40 4.46 -1.07
CA PHE A 112 -6.53 5.53 -0.10
C PHE A 112 -7.76 6.42 -0.38
N SER A 113 -8.40 6.89 0.70
CA SER A 113 -9.46 7.91 0.66
C SER A 113 -9.16 8.97 1.71
N ILE A 114 -8.37 9.97 1.33
CA ILE A 114 -7.81 10.95 2.27
C ILE A 114 -8.64 12.24 2.23
N PRO A 115 -9.25 12.66 3.36
CA PRO A 115 -9.93 13.94 3.44
C PRO A 115 -8.92 15.09 3.48
N ILE A 116 -9.12 16.09 2.64
CA ILE A 116 -8.34 17.32 2.60
C ILE A 116 -9.25 18.55 2.70
N GLN A 117 -8.73 19.61 3.30
CA GLN A 117 -9.34 20.94 3.24
C GLN A 117 -8.88 21.65 1.98
N LEU A 118 -9.78 21.88 1.03
CA LEU A 118 -9.44 22.63 -0.18
C LEU A 118 -9.12 24.09 0.18
N PRO A 119 -8.17 24.72 -0.54
CA PRO A 119 -7.91 26.15 -0.44
C PRO A 119 -9.20 26.99 -0.54
N ASN A 120 -9.39 27.94 0.38
CA ASN A 120 -10.45 28.94 0.26
C ASN A 120 -10.04 30.06 -0.71
N GLN A 121 -9.72 29.68 -1.95
CA GLN A 121 -9.42 30.61 -3.04
C GLN A 121 -10.04 30.08 -4.32
N GLN A 122 -10.65 30.97 -5.10
CA GLN A 122 -11.12 30.62 -6.44
C GLN A 122 -9.90 30.42 -7.35
N CYS A 123 -9.98 29.40 -8.22
CA CYS A 123 -8.94 29.15 -9.19
C CYS A 123 -9.50 28.42 -10.41
N ASP A 124 -9.40 29.03 -11.59
CA ASP A 124 -9.88 28.42 -12.83
C ASP A 124 -9.00 27.28 -13.33
N GLN A 125 -7.71 27.31 -12.95
CA GLN A 125 -6.68 26.37 -13.37
C GLN A 125 -5.76 26.11 -12.19
N CYS A 126 -6.01 25.02 -11.47
CA CYS A 126 -5.14 24.55 -10.40
C CYS A 126 -4.91 23.05 -10.51
N VAL A 127 -3.90 22.58 -9.79
CA VAL A 127 -3.46 21.19 -9.80
C VAL A 127 -3.50 20.66 -8.38
N LEU A 128 -4.18 19.54 -8.19
CA LEU A 128 -3.96 18.66 -7.04
C LEU A 128 -2.94 17.60 -7.43
N ARG A 129 -2.02 17.32 -6.52
CA ARG A 129 -0.98 16.31 -6.70
C ARG A 129 -1.02 15.33 -5.55
N VAL A 130 -0.92 14.04 -5.87
CA VAL A 130 -0.49 13.01 -4.91
C VAL A 130 0.96 12.68 -5.22
N ARG A 131 1.79 12.63 -4.19
CA ARG A 131 3.20 12.29 -4.30
C ARG A 131 3.53 11.17 -3.33
N TYR A 132 4.30 10.19 -3.78
CA TYR A 132 4.85 9.12 -2.95
C TYR A 132 6.37 9.16 -3.05
N LEU A 133 7.03 9.57 -1.96
CA LEU A 133 8.49 9.52 -1.81
C LEU A 133 8.83 8.23 -1.08
N THR A 134 9.51 7.28 -1.73
CA THR A 134 9.77 5.95 -1.17
C THR A 134 10.94 5.93 -0.21
N ASN A 135 11.86 6.89 -0.36
CA ASN A 135 13.18 6.94 0.28
C ASN A 135 14.11 5.74 -0.02
N ASN A 136 13.64 4.73 -0.74
CA ASN A 136 14.40 3.54 -1.13
C ASN A 136 15.65 3.93 -1.95
N ALA A 137 16.83 3.56 -1.47
CA ALA A 137 18.10 3.88 -2.13
C ALA A 137 18.31 3.11 -3.43
N ASP A 138 17.72 1.92 -3.54
CA ASP A 138 17.87 1.04 -4.71
C ASP A 138 16.94 1.45 -5.87
N GLU A 139 16.14 2.49 -5.66
CA GLU A 139 15.21 3.03 -6.63
C GLU A 139 15.90 4.08 -7.53
N GLU A 140 16.62 3.61 -8.54
CA GLU A 140 17.58 4.44 -9.30
C GLU A 140 17.12 4.93 -10.68
N ASP A 141 16.10 4.32 -11.30
CA ASP A 141 15.85 4.52 -12.74
C ASP A 141 15.45 5.96 -13.11
N GLN A 142 14.70 6.66 -12.27
CA GLN A 142 14.30 8.07 -12.45
C GLN A 142 14.07 8.81 -11.11
N GLY A 143 14.73 8.36 -10.04
CA GLY A 143 14.56 8.88 -8.69
C GLY A 143 13.54 8.10 -7.85
N LYS A 144 13.35 8.55 -6.61
CA LYS A 144 12.64 7.85 -5.53
C LYS A 144 11.20 8.32 -5.31
N THR A 145 10.65 9.06 -6.27
CA THR A 145 9.41 9.80 -6.08
C THR A 145 8.45 9.51 -7.21
N PHE A 146 7.21 9.18 -6.87
CA PHE A 146 6.10 9.05 -7.79
C PHE A 146 5.18 10.26 -7.69
N HIS A 147 4.72 10.75 -8.84
CA HIS A 147 3.96 11.97 -8.99
C HIS A 147 2.69 11.74 -9.81
N GLN A 148 1.54 12.04 -9.22
CA GLN A 148 0.26 12.05 -9.94
C GLN A 148 -0.45 13.38 -9.78
N CYS A 149 -0.70 14.07 -10.90
CA CYS A 149 -1.41 15.34 -10.94
C CYS A 149 -2.81 15.17 -11.53
N SER A 150 -3.76 15.93 -10.99
CA SER A 150 -5.11 16.09 -11.52
C SER A 150 -5.43 17.58 -11.67
N ASP A 151 -6.03 17.94 -12.79
CA ASP A 151 -6.47 19.32 -13.03
C ASP A 151 -7.83 19.56 -12.40
N ILE A 152 -7.90 20.63 -11.61
CA ILE A 152 -9.12 21.03 -10.92
C ILE A 152 -9.45 22.51 -11.17
N GLN A 153 -10.72 22.84 -10.95
CA GLN A 153 -11.20 24.21 -10.84
C GLN A 153 -11.81 24.37 -9.45
N LEU A 154 -11.40 25.41 -8.72
CA LEU A 154 -12.03 25.79 -7.46
C LEU A 154 -12.98 26.97 -7.72
N THR A 155 -14.28 26.75 -7.57
CA THR A 155 -15.30 27.80 -7.64
C THR A 155 -15.47 28.46 -6.28
N LYS A 156 -15.95 29.71 -6.28
CA LYS A 156 -16.21 30.45 -5.04
C LYS A 156 -17.25 29.71 -4.19
N SER A 157 -16.97 29.50 -2.89
CA SER A 157 -17.99 29.00 -1.97
C SER A 157 -19.14 30.02 -1.85
N PRO A 158 -20.40 29.61 -1.98
CA PRO A 158 -21.56 30.50 -1.82
C PRO A 158 -21.70 31.04 -0.40
N THR A 159 -20.98 30.47 0.56
CA THR A 159 -21.02 30.86 1.98
C THR A 159 -19.63 31.29 2.43
N ASN A 160 -19.51 32.45 3.09
CA ASN A 160 -18.34 32.78 3.92
C ASN A 160 -18.31 31.88 5.17
N ALA A 161 -18.52 30.58 5.02
CA ALA A 161 -18.40 29.62 6.09
C ALA A 161 -16.94 29.66 6.53
N ILE A 162 -16.72 30.24 7.70
CA ILE A 162 -15.46 30.13 8.43
C ILE A 162 -15.37 28.65 8.80
N HIS A 163 -14.82 27.84 7.90
CA HIS A 163 -14.47 26.49 8.23
C HIS A 163 -13.33 26.55 9.27
N PRO A 164 -13.41 25.73 10.33
CA PRO A 164 -12.34 25.67 11.31
C PRO A 164 -11.04 25.40 10.55
N VAL A 165 -10.09 26.32 10.69
CA VAL A 165 -8.71 26.07 10.31
C VAL A 165 -8.32 24.84 11.11
N PHE A 166 -8.12 23.71 10.45
CA PHE A 166 -7.55 22.55 11.13
C PHE A 166 -6.18 22.98 11.62
N ASP A 167 -6.02 22.99 12.95
CA ASP A 167 -4.74 23.22 13.58
C ASP A 167 -3.72 22.32 12.87
N GLU A 168 -2.65 22.96 12.41
CA GLU A 168 -1.50 22.32 11.79
C GLU A 168 -1.16 21.07 12.63
N LYS A 169 -1.23 19.87 12.00
CA LYS A 169 -1.04 18.60 12.73
C LYS A 169 0.23 18.77 13.56
N PRO A 170 0.17 18.60 14.91
CA PRO A 170 1.31 18.83 15.76
C PRO A 170 2.53 18.11 15.18
N PRO A 171 3.72 18.73 15.19
CA PRO A 171 4.92 18.11 14.66
C PRO A 171 5.04 16.69 15.21
N ALA A 172 5.37 15.74 14.34
CA ALA A 172 5.48 14.33 14.68
C ALA A 172 6.21 14.21 16.03
N LYS A 173 5.50 13.68 17.03
CA LYS A 173 6.08 13.54 18.38
C LYS A 173 7.37 12.74 18.22
N GLN A 174 8.46 13.20 18.83
CA GLN A 174 9.69 12.42 18.89
C GLN A 174 9.34 11.01 19.40
N GLN A 175 9.56 10.02 18.54
CA GLN A 175 9.30 8.60 18.82
C GLN A 175 10.10 8.22 20.08
N LYS A 176 9.40 8.04 21.21
CA LYS A 176 9.97 7.40 22.39
C LYS A 176 9.74 5.91 22.27
N ASN A 177 10.72 5.11 22.67
CA ASN A 177 10.60 3.66 22.82
C ASN A 177 9.32 3.37 23.63
N ASP A 178 8.34 2.72 23.00
CA ASP A 178 7.11 2.34 23.67
C ASP A 178 7.33 0.96 24.32
N PRO A 179 7.02 0.78 25.62
CA PRO A 179 7.24 -0.49 26.31
C PRO A 179 6.40 -1.65 25.74
N HIS A 180 5.42 -1.37 24.89
CA HIS A 180 4.61 -2.37 24.21
C HIS A 180 5.17 -2.81 22.86
N ASP A 181 6.21 -2.11 22.33
CA ASP A 181 6.91 -2.52 21.11
C ASP A 181 7.30 -3.99 21.19
N CYS A 182 6.97 -4.76 20.17
CA CYS A 182 7.18 -6.20 20.18
C CYS A 182 7.37 -6.76 18.77
N CYS A 183 7.99 -7.93 18.66
CA CYS A 183 8.08 -8.67 17.41
C CYS A 183 7.44 -10.05 17.55
N THR A 184 6.88 -10.54 16.45
CA THR A 184 6.41 -11.93 16.37
C THR A 184 7.58 -12.89 16.61
N PRO A 185 7.32 -14.16 16.98
CA PRO A 185 8.36 -15.18 16.98
C PRO A 185 9.08 -15.30 15.62
N PRO A 186 10.39 -15.62 15.59
CA PRO A 186 11.18 -15.63 14.34
C PRO A 186 10.64 -16.56 13.26
N SER A 187 9.95 -17.63 13.63
CA SER A 187 9.27 -18.50 12.67
C SER A 187 7.91 -18.90 13.21
N PHE A 188 6.85 -18.66 12.44
CA PHE A 188 5.49 -19.05 12.81
C PHE A 188 4.62 -19.30 11.58
N GLN A 189 3.52 -20.03 11.80
CA GLN A 189 2.41 -20.09 10.86
C GLN A 189 1.20 -19.42 11.49
N THR A 190 0.35 -18.79 10.68
CA THR A 190 -0.97 -18.30 11.10
C THR A 190 -1.97 -18.47 9.98
N TYR A 191 -3.23 -18.74 10.33
CA TYR A 191 -4.34 -18.65 9.39
C TYR A 191 -4.83 -17.22 9.31
N PHE A 192 -5.49 -16.88 8.21
CA PHE A 192 -6.13 -15.58 8.06
C PHE A 192 -7.47 -15.68 7.32
N ILE A 193 -8.33 -14.71 7.58
CA ILE A 193 -9.49 -14.36 6.76
C ILE A 193 -9.38 -12.86 6.48
N HIS A 194 -9.42 -12.48 5.20
CA HIS A 194 -9.43 -11.10 4.75
C HIS A 194 -10.77 -10.79 4.08
N HIS A 195 -11.37 -9.68 4.45
CA HIS A 195 -12.71 -9.27 4.03
C HIS A 195 -12.71 -7.79 3.63
N ILE A 196 -13.25 -7.49 2.45
CA ILE A 196 -13.46 -6.14 1.92
C ILE A 196 -14.98 -5.94 1.70
N PRO A 197 -15.69 -5.33 2.66
CA PRO A 197 -17.15 -5.21 2.61
C PRO A 197 -17.65 -4.44 1.38
N ASP A 198 -16.90 -3.43 0.94
CA ASP A 198 -17.32 -2.52 -0.14
C ASP A 198 -17.53 -3.24 -1.49
N ILE A 199 -16.87 -4.38 -1.68
CA ILE A 199 -16.98 -5.20 -2.89
C ILE A 199 -17.44 -6.63 -2.60
N ASP A 200 -17.93 -6.89 -1.38
CA ASP A 200 -18.35 -8.23 -0.89
C ASP A 200 -17.30 -9.32 -1.18
N TYR A 201 -16.04 -8.99 -0.88
CA TYR A 201 -14.93 -9.86 -1.21
C TYR A 201 -14.33 -10.52 0.03
N THR A 202 -14.08 -11.83 -0.05
CA THR A 202 -13.43 -12.59 1.03
C THR A 202 -12.33 -13.50 0.49
N SER A 203 -11.17 -13.46 1.13
CA SER A 203 -10.13 -14.49 0.99
C SER A 203 -9.77 -15.11 2.32
N SER A 204 -9.23 -16.32 2.28
CA SER A 204 -8.73 -16.98 3.48
C SER A 204 -7.54 -17.86 3.15
N GLY A 205 -6.71 -18.14 4.15
CA GLY A 205 -5.51 -18.91 3.89
C GLY A 205 -4.65 -19.16 5.11
N VAL A 206 -3.40 -19.51 4.84
CA VAL A 206 -2.34 -19.71 5.81
C VAL A 206 -1.08 -19.00 5.34
N ILE A 207 -0.42 -18.34 6.28
CA ILE A 207 0.89 -17.72 6.14
C ILE A 207 1.88 -18.57 6.90
N TYR A 208 3.03 -18.82 6.30
CA TYR A 208 4.24 -19.34 6.92
C TYR A 208 5.30 -18.26 6.82
N TYR A 209 5.87 -17.91 7.96
CA TYR A 209 6.88 -16.86 8.11
C TYR A 209 8.14 -17.47 8.70
N ASP A 210 9.30 -17.18 8.11
CA ASP A 210 10.61 -17.66 8.57
C ASP A 210 11.66 -16.54 8.45
N GLN A 211 11.84 -15.80 9.54
CA GLN A 211 12.79 -14.71 9.66
C GLN A 211 14.24 -15.14 9.44
N PRO A 212 14.75 -16.24 10.04
CA PRO A 212 16.16 -16.60 9.88
C PRO A 212 16.57 -16.88 8.42
N SER A 213 15.62 -17.33 7.58
CA SER A 213 15.85 -17.58 6.15
C SER A 213 15.30 -16.47 5.25
N GLU A 214 14.75 -15.40 5.82
CA GLU A 214 14.03 -14.32 5.11
C GLU A 214 13.06 -14.87 4.05
N GLN A 215 12.19 -15.78 4.49
CA GLN A 215 11.23 -16.48 3.63
C GLN A 215 9.81 -16.35 4.15
N MET A 216 8.88 -16.26 3.22
CA MET A 216 7.45 -16.26 3.52
C MET A 216 6.71 -17.09 2.46
N ARG A 217 5.71 -17.86 2.90
CA ARG A 217 4.83 -18.62 2.01
C ARG A 217 3.38 -18.38 2.37
N ILE A 218 2.57 -18.03 1.39
CA ILE A 218 1.12 -17.85 1.55
C ILE A 218 0.41 -18.91 0.72
N SER A 219 -0.52 -19.62 1.34
CA SER A 219 -1.53 -20.41 0.63
C SER A 219 -2.88 -19.83 0.89
N LEU A 220 -3.56 -19.40 -0.15
CA LEU A 220 -4.85 -18.74 -0.01
C LEU A 220 -5.87 -19.26 -1.01
N GLN A 221 -7.13 -19.08 -0.66
CA GLN A 221 -8.27 -19.33 -1.51
C GLN A 221 -9.14 -18.08 -1.55
N ALA A 222 -9.56 -17.70 -2.74
CA ALA A 222 -10.55 -16.66 -2.96
C ALA A 222 -11.30 -16.91 -4.27
N ASP A 223 -12.59 -16.60 -4.29
CA ASP A 223 -13.50 -16.84 -5.43
C ASP A 223 -13.39 -18.24 -6.04
N GLY A 224 -13.18 -19.25 -5.20
CA GLY A 224 -13.00 -20.65 -5.63
C GLY A 224 -11.63 -20.98 -6.25
N VAL A 225 -10.73 -20.01 -6.37
CA VAL A 225 -9.37 -20.19 -6.90
C VAL A 225 -8.37 -20.28 -5.75
N LYS A 226 -7.46 -21.25 -5.86
CA LYS A 226 -6.38 -21.49 -4.90
C LYS A 226 -5.07 -20.95 -5.45
N TYR A 227 -4.36 -20.21 -4.61
CA TYR A 227 -3.06 -19.67 -4.93
C TYR A 227 -2.02 -20.09 -3.90
N ASN A 228 -0.79 -20.28 -4.38
CA ASN A 228 0.40 -20.36 -3.55
C ASN A 228 1.35 -19.23 -3.94
N MET A 229 1.87 -18.55 -2.94
CA MET A 229 2.87 -17.51 -3.08
C MET A 229 4.10 -17.94 -2.29
N TRP A 230 5.26 -18.01 -2.96
CA TRP A 230 6.55 -18.25 -2.31
C TRP A 230 7.41 -17.03 -2.47
N MET A 231 7.88 -16.47 -1.35
CA MET A 231 8.67 -15.26 -1.29
C MET A 231 10.01 -15.58 -0.64
N ASN A 232 11.09 -15.34 -1.36
CA ASN A 232 12.46 -15.52 -0.87
C ASN A 232 13.19 -14.19 -1.05
N PHE A 233 13.32 -13.46 0.05
CA PHE A 233 13.82 -12.09 0.06
C PHE A 233 15.34 -12.03 -0.12
N THR A 234 16.08 -13.04 0.34
CA THR A 234 17.51 -13.17 0.05
C THR A 234 17.79 -13.28 -1.46
N SER A 235 16.86 -13.88 -2.22
CA SER A 235 16.95 -13.95 -3.69
C SER A 235 16.23 -12.81 -4.43
N GLY A 236 15.41 -12.02 -3.73
CA GLY A 236 14.54 -11.01 -4.34
C GLY A 236 13.43 -11.59 -5.24
N MET A 237 13.04 -12.86 -5.06
CA MET A 237 12.10 -13.55 -5.96
C MET A 237 10.78 -13.92 -5.27
N GLN A 238 9.68 -13.67 -5.97
CA GLN A 238 8.35 -14.14 -5.60
C GLN A 238 7.70 -14.96 -6.71
N TYR A 239 7.24 -16.16 -6.38
CA TYR A 239 6.44 -16.99 -7.27
C TYR A 239 4.97 -16.89 -6.91
N TYR A 240 4.11 -16.62 -7.89
CA TYR A 240 2.66 -16.62 -7.77
C TYR A 240 2.08 -17.76 -8.60
N HIS A 241 1.60 -18.82 -7.94
CA HIS A 241 1.08 -20.02 -8.57
C HIS A 241 -0.43 -20.10 -8.41
N ASN A 242 -1.15 -20.04 -9.52
CA ASN A 242 -2.56 -20.41 -9.59
C ASN A 242 -2.66 -21.93 -9.71
N VAL A 243 -3.12 -22.57 -8.63
CA VAL A 243 -3.18 -24.03 -8.51
C VAL A 243 -4.23 -24.62 -9.44
N ASN A 244 -5.35 -23.92 -9.66
CA ASN A 244 -6.47 -24.41 -10.45
C ASN A 244 -6.07 -24.60 -11.92
N ASN A 245 -5.39 -23.63 -12.50
CA ASN A 245 -4.98 -23.67 -13.92
C ASN A 245 -3.51 -24.08 -14.11
N LYS A 246 -2.77 -24.37 -13.04
CA LYS A 246 -1.35 -24.74 -13.06
C LYS A 246 -0.52 -23.72 -13.84
N THR A 247 -0.70 -22.44 -13.54
CA THR A 247 0.12 -21.36 -14.09
C THR A 247 0.94 -20.72 -12.99
N CYS A 248 2.17 -20.33 -13.31
CA CYS A 248 3.01 -19.63 -12.37
C CYS A 248 3.63 -18.39 -13.00
N ILE A 249 3.72 -17.33 -12.20
CA ILE A 249 4.31 -16.06 -12.57
C ILE A 249 5.42 -15.74 -11.56
N LEU A 250 6.55 -15.24 -12.06
CA LEU A 250 7.67 -14.77 -11.24
C LEU A 250 7.63 -13.25 -11.16
N PHE A 251 7.73 -12.71 -9.95
CA PHE A 251 7.83 -11.27 -9.65
C PHE A 251 9.13 -10.99 -8.88
N GLY A 252 9.58 -9.74 -8.91
CA GLY A 252 10.60 -9.24 -8.00
C GLY A 252 9.97 -8.91 -6.64
N LEU A 253 10.76 -9.04 -5.57
CA LEU A 253 10.39 -8.65 -4.21
C LEU A 253 11.10 -7.38 -3.78
N ASP A 254 10.47 -6.66 -2.86
CA ASP A 254 11.12 -5.63 -2.05
C ASP A 254 11.98 -6.25 -0.93
N LEU A 255 12.47 -5.40 -0.04
CA LEU A 255 13.36 -5.81 1.05
C LEU A 255 12.61 -6.62 2.13
N TRP A 256 13.37 -7.49 2.82
CA TRP A 256 12.85 -8.21 3.98
C TRP A 256 12.42 -7.23 5.08
N ASN A 257 11.34 -7.59 5.76
CA ASN A 257 10.86 -6.90 6.94
C ASN A 257 10.55 -7.89 8.06
N ASP A 258 11.13 -7.64 9.23
CA ASP A 258 10.72 -8.35 10.45
C ASP A 258 9.25 -8.04 10.76
N TRP A 259 8.48 -8.99 11.26
CA TRP A 259 7.09 -8.71 11.64
C TRP A 259 7.05 -8.17 13.07
N CYS A 260 7.11 -6.85 13.17
CA CYS A 260 7.18 -6.15 14.43
C CYS A 260 6.11 -5.05 14.54
N TYR A 261 5.85 -4.63 15.77
CA TYR A 261 4.86 -3.66 16.12
C TYR A 261 5.50 -2.56 16.97
N GLY A 262 4.98 -1.35 16.78
CA GLY A 262 5.41 -0.15 17.45
C GLY A 262 6.57 0.59 16.80
N ASN A 263 7.09 1.54 17.57
CA ASN A 263 7.91 2.63 17.05
C ASN A 263 9.36 2.28 16.85
N THR A 264 9.91 1.37 17.67
CA THR A 264 11.30 0.92 17.57
C THR A 264 11.64 0.39 16.17
N PHE A 265 10.66 -0.19 15.48
CA PHE A 265 10.84 -0.82 14.17
C PHE A 265 10.27 0.01 13.01
N ASN A 266 9.67 1.16 13.31
CA ASN A 266 9.05 2.07 12.35
C ASN A 266 7.94 1.43 11.47
N GLN A 267 7.29 0.38 11.97
CA GLN A 267 6.26 -0.37 11.23
C GLN A 267 4.84 0.05 11.61
N SER A 268 4.64 0.51 12.85
CA SER A 268 3.35 1.03 13.32
C SER A 268 3.59 2.16 14.33
N GLU A 269 3.10 3.36 14.00
CA GLU A 269 3.65 4.62 14.52
C GLU A 269 3.04 5.04 15.86
N ASP A 270 1.73 4.92 16.00
CA ASP A 270 1.02 5.44 17.16
C ASP A 270 0.49 4.26 17.97
N PHE A 271 1.14 3.94 19.08
CA PHE A 271 0.55 3.05 20.06
C PHE A 271 -0.77 3.65 20.57
N LEU A 272 -1.85 2.89 20.44
CA LEU A 272 -3.19 3.35 20.80
C LEU A 272 -3.63 2.81 22.16
N ALA A 273 -3.47 1.51 22.37
CA ALA A 273 -3.97 0.83 23.55
C ALA A 273 -3.28 -0.51 23.79
N ALA A 274 -3.19 -0.93 25.05
CA ALA A 274 -2.70 -2.25 25.44
C ALA A 274 -3.77 -3.07 26.15
N ASN A 275 -3.65 -4.39 26.01
CA ASN A 275 -4.52 -5.38 26.67
C ASN A 275 -6.02 -5.12 26.47
N VAL A 276 -6.39 -4.62 25.29
CA VAL A 276 -7.80 -4.47 24.90
C VAL A 276 -8.32 -5.79 24.35
N SER A 277 -9.63 -6.00 24.36
CA SER A 277 -10.21 -7.14 23.65
C SER A 277 -9.83 -7.07 22.18
N CYS A 278 -9.23 -8.14 21.68
CA CYS A 278 -8.88 -8.22 20.27
C CYS A 278 -10.14 -8.07 19.43
N SER A 279 -10.02 -7.31 18.34
CA SER A 279 -11.10 -7.25 17.37
C SER A 279 -11.34 -8.63 16.74
N SER A 280 -10.31 -9.48 16.71
CA SER A 280 -10.37 -10.90 16.29
C SER A 280 -10.82 -11.77 17.47
N SER A 281 -11.78 -12.66 17.27
CA SER A 281 -12.35 -13.49 18.35
C SER A 281 -11.41 -14.58 18.87
N THR A 282 -10.23 -14.74 18.29
CA THR A 282 -9.30 -15.85 18.58
C THR A 282 -8.31 -15.56 19.70
N PHE A 283 -8.03 -14.29 19.97
CA PHE A 283 -7.16 -13.87 21.06
C PHE A 283 -7.96 -13.07 22.09
N ALA A 284 -7.68 -13.28 23.38
CA ALA A 284 -8.41 -12.60 24.45
C ALA A 284 -8.03 -11.11 24.56
N PHE A 285 -6.74 -10.81 24.43
CA PHE A 285 -6.18 -9.48 24.62
C PHE A 285 -5.17 -9.13 23.54
N CYS A 286 -5.20 -7.88 23.09
CA CYS A 286 -4.34 -7.34 22.06
C CYS A 286 -3.77 -5.99 22.46
N ASN A 287 -2.60 -5.70 21.90
CA ASN A 287 -2.08 -4.35 21.81
C ASN A 287 -2.45 -3.79 20.43
N GLN A 288 -2.68 -2.48 20.36
CA GLN A 288 -3.13 -1.78 19.16
C GLN A 288 -2.17 -0.66 18.80
N TRP A 289 -1.86 -0.56 17.51
CA TRP A 289 -1.09 0.54 16.94
C TRP A 289 -1.76 1.05 15.68
N GLN A 290 -1.50 2.32 15.35
CA GLN A 290 -2.02 2.95 14.15
C GLN A 290 -0.89 3.53 13.30
N ASN A 291 -1.01 3.37 11.98
CA ASN A 291 -0.23 4.12 11.01
C ASN A 291 -1.18 4.68 9.94
N GLY A 292 -1.46 5.97 10.01
CA GLY A 292 -2.43 6.62 9.14
C GLY A 292 -3.80 5.95 9.22
N ASP A 293 -4.22 5.34 8.12
CA ASP A 293 -5.51 4.65 8.02
C ASP A 293 -5.49 3.20 8.50
N PHE A 294 -4.32 2.66 8.87
CA PHE A 294 -4.18 1.27 9.26
C PHE A 294 -4.16 1.11 10.77
N LEU A 295 -5.01 0.22 11.28
CA LEU A 295 -5.02 -0.26 12.65
C LEU A 295 -4.45 -1.67 12.70
N PHE A 296 -3.36 -1.83 13.43
CA PHE A 296 -2.62 -3.07 13.64
C PHE A 296 -2.93 -3.61 15.03
N GLU A 297 -3.22 -4.91 15.11
CA GLU A 297 -3.40 -5.60 16.39
C GLU A 297 -2.46 -6.79 16.48
N SER A 298 -1.81 -6.93 17.64
CA SER A 298 -1.03 -8.12 17.99
C SER A 298 -1.50 -8.70 19.32
N SER A 299 -1.43 -10.02 19.44
CA SER A 299 -1.81 -10.74 20.66
C SER A 299 -0.91 -10.37 21.85
N SER A 300 -1.53 -10.19 23.01
CA SER A 300 -0.85 -9.99 24.29
C SER A 300 -1.24 -11.11 25.26
N PRO A 301 -0.30 -11.96 25.73
CA PRO A 301 1.13 -11.99 25.39
C PRO A 301 1.42 -12.78 24.10
N GLY A 302 2.60 -12.53 23.50
CA GLY A 302 3.16 -13.36 22.41
C GLY A 302 3.39 -12.64 21.08
N CYS A 303 2.78 -11.45 20.90
CA CYS A 303 2.99 -10.58 19.75
C CYS A 303 2.71 -11.21 18.38
N TYR A 304 1.92 -12.28 18.30
CA TYR A 304 1.42 -12.78 17.00
C TYR A 304 0.47 -11.77 16.37
N PRO A 305 0.40 -11.67 15.04
CA PRO A 305 -0.63 -10.89 14.39
C PRO A 305 -2.01 -11.36 14.81
N ALA A 306 -2.88 -10.42 15.15
CA ALA A 306 -4.26 -10.67 15.53
C ALA A 306 -5.23 -10.07 14.51
N ALA A 307 -4.99 -8.82 14.09
CA ALA A 307 -5.74 -8.19 13.03
C ALA A 307 -4.94 -7.08 12.32
N LEU A 308 -5.30 -6.83 11.07
CA LEU A 308 -4.99 -5.61 10.34
C LEU A 308 -6.30 -5.08 9.80
N SER A 309 -6.61 -3.81 10.04
CA SER A 309 -7.85 -3.20 9.57
C SER A 309 -7.62 -1.79 9.09
N ARG A 310 -8.54 -1.29 8.27
CA ARG A 310 -8.54 0.10 7.87
C ARG A 310 -9.56 0.88 8.70
N THR A 311 -9.26 2.13 9.02
CA THR A 311 -10.13 2.99 9.83
C THR A 311 -11.17 3.72 8.98
N SER A 312 -10.85 3.96 7.69
CA SER A 312 -11.69 4.65 6.71
C SER A 312 -12.66 3.72 5.98
N SER A 313 -12.41 2.42 6.03
CA SER A 313 -13.29 1.38 5.48
C SER A 313 -13.53 0.30 6.54
N ALA A 314 -14.43 -0.64 6.27
CA ALA A 314 -14.59 -1.82 7.11
C ALA A 314 -13.72 -3.01 6.62
N GLU A 315 -12.70 -2.72 5.79
CA GLU A 315 -11.71 -3.70 5.32
C GLU A 315 -10.91 -4.26 6.48
N ARG A 316 -10.72 -5.59 6.48
CA ARG A 316 -10.06 -6.26 7.58
C ARG A 316 -9.47 -7.61 7.24
N THR A 317 -8.28 -7.86 7.77
CA THR A 317 -7.65 -9.18 7.89
C THR A 317 -7.63 -9.62 9.35
N ALA A 318 -8.27 -10.74 9.68
CA ALA A 318 -8.19 -11.38 10.99
C ALA A 318 -7.23 -12.56 10.93
N TYR A 319 -6.31 -12.65 11.89
CA TYR A 319 -5.32 -13.72 12.01
C TYR A 319 -5.63 -14.63 13.20
N PHE A 320 -5.37 -15.93 13.06
CA PHE A 320 -5.69 -16.91 14.09
C PHE A 320 -4.92 -18.23 13.96
N GLY A 321 -4.95 -19.03 15.02
CA GLY A 321 -4.36 -20.37 15.03
C GLY A 321 -2.85 -20.35 14.88
N ALA A 322 -2.20 -19.32 15.44
CA ALA A 322 -0.76 -19.15 15.35
C ALA A 322 -0.02 -20.35 15.98
N LYS A 323 1.01 -20.84 15.31
CA LYS A 323 1.92 -21.89 15.82
C LYS A 323 3.36 -21.54 15.49
N ASN A 324 4.23 -21.70 16.48
CA ASN A 324 5.67 -21.55 16.27
C ASN A 324 6.23 -22.63 15.34
N GLY A 325 7.24 -22.23 14.57
CA GLY A 325 8.10 -23.14 13.81
C GLY A 325 9.18 -23.79 14.69
N PRO A 326 10.24 -24.33 14.06
CA PRO A 326 10.57 -24.23 12.64
C PRO A 326 9.63 -25.08 11.75
N PHE A 327 9.53 -24.72 10.48
CA PHE A 327 8.81 -25.51 9.48
C PHE A 327 9.78 -26.25 8.55
N PRO A 328 9.38 -27.40 7.98
CA PRO A 328 10.16 -28.08 6.97
C PRO A 328 10.45 -27.17 5.78
N LYS A 329 11.67 -27.23 5.22
CA LYS A 329 12.10 -26.37 4.09
C LYS A 329 11.22 -26.53 2.86
N GLU A 330 10.58 -27.69 2.72
CA GLU A 330 9.65 -28.03 1.65
C GLU A 330 8.42 -27.11 1.64
N VAL A 331 8.05 -26.50 2.78
CA VAL A 331 6.99 -25.49 2.84
C VAL A 331 7.34 -24.26 1.99
N PHE A 332 8.61 -23.88 1.97
CA PHE A 332 9.11 -22.71 1.25
C PHE A 332 9.63 -23.04 -0.15
N GLN A 333 9.62 -24.31 -0.55
CA GLN A 333 10.04 -24.73 -1.88
C GLN A 333 8.91 -24.44 -2.91
N PRO A 334 9.16 -23.63 -3.95
CA PRO A 334 8.17 -23.40 -5.00
C PRO A 334 7.80 -24.68 -5.74
N ASP A 335 6.56 -24.74 -6.24
CA ASP A 335 6.13 -25.82 -7.12
C ASP A 335 7.08 -25.95 -8.33
N PRO A 336 7.42 -27.17 -8.80
CA PRO A 336 8.28 -27.37 -9.97
C PRO A 336 7.85 -26.59 -11.22
N ILE A 337 6.55 -26.28 -11.39
CA ILE A 337 6.10 -25.44 -12.50
C ILE A 337 6.58 -24.00 -12.41
N CYS A 338 6.75 -23.48 -11.20
CA CYS A 338 7.26 -22.15 -10.92
C CYS A 338 8.75 -22.05 -11.18
N LEU A 339 9.52 -23.09 -10.86
CA LEU A 339 10.97 -23.13 -11.09
C LEU A 339 11.35 -23.09 -12.57
N LYS A 340 10.40 -23.30 -13.48
CA LYS A 340 10.60 -23.14 -14.93
C LYS A 340 10.51 -21.67 -15.38
N GLN A 341 10.00 -20.77 -14.54
CA GLN A 341 9.91 -19.35 -14.86
C GLN A 341 11.30 -18.71 -14.70
N THR A 342 11.86 -18.26 -15.82
CA THR A 342 13.16 -17.56 -15.85
C THR A 342 13.02 -16.06 -16.15
N VAL A 343 11.86 -15.65 -16.64
CA VAL A 343 11.55 -14.25 -16.93
C VAL A 343 10.79 -13.68 -15.76
N MET A 344 11.47 -12.86 -14.97
CA MET A 344 10.82 -12.04 -13.97
C MET A 344 9.85 -11.11 -14.67
N LYS A 345 8.56 -11.25 -14.37
CA LYS A 345 7.57 -10.27 -14.80
C LYS A 345 7.73 -9.05 -13.92
N HIS A 346 8.24 -8.00 -14.54
CA HIS A 346 7.89 -6.67 -14.14
C HIS A 346 6.39 -6.48 -14.44
N ALA A 347 5.70 -5.66 -13.65
CA ALA A 347 4.37 -5.19 -14.04
C ALA A 347 4.36 -4.50 -15.44
N HIS A 348 5.55 -4.20 -15.96
CA HIS A 348 5.87 -3.50 -17.19
C HIS A 348 5.57 -4.23 -18.53
N ASN A 349 5.17 -5.51 -18.65
CA ASN A 349 5.08 -6.12 -20.00
C ASN A 349 3.67 -6.02 -20.66
N PRO A 350 3.40 -5.07 -21.58
CA PRO A 350 2.08 -4.84 -22.19
C PRO A 350 1.62 -5.95 -23.16
N SER A 351 2.45 -6.96 -23.42
CA SER A 351 2.17 -8.05 -24.36
C SER A 351 1.49 -9.28 -23.74
N ALA A 352 1.19 -9.27 -22.43
CA ALA A 352 0.56 -10.41 -21.76
C ALA A 352 -0.97 -10.29 -21.68
N THR A 353 -1.67 -10.63 -22.77
CA THR A 353 -3.14 -10.79 -22.79
C THR A 353 -3.66 -11.77 -21.72
N LEU A 354 -2.79 -12.71 -21.27
CA LEU A 354 -3.08 -13.65 -20.20
C LEU A 354 -3.17 -12.98 -18.80
N LEU A 355 -2.46 -11.86 -18.59
CA LEU A 355 -2.46 -11.15 -17.31
C LEU A 355 -3.76 -10.33 -17.11
N LYS A 356 -4.31 -9.80 -18.20
CA LYS A 356 -5.63 -9.14 -18.17
C LYS A 356 -6.75 -10.10 -17.83
N HIS A 357 -6.75 -11.34 -18.34
CA HIS A 357 -7.74 -12.35 -17.94
C HIS A 357 -7.55 -12.84 -16.50
N LEU A 358 -6.32 -13.06 -16.05
CA LEU A 358 -6.05 -13.52 -14.68
C LEU A 358 -6.32 -12.47 -13.60
N LEU A 359 -6.31 -11.17 -13.95
CA LEU A 359 -6.50 -10.05 -13.00
C LEU A 359 -7.85 -9.33 -13.18
N GLN A 360 -8.50 -9.38 -14.35
CA GLN A 360 -9.89 -8.92 -14.51
C GLN A 360 -10.92 -9.94 -13.98
N GLU A 361 -10.60 -11.23 -13.94
CA GLU A 361 -11.52 -12.24 -13.39
C GLU A 361 -11.40 -12.43 -11.87
N HIS A 362 -10.39 -11.83 -11.23
CA HIS A 362 -10.07 -12.11 -9.83
C HIS A 362 -9.67 -10.84 -9.07
N LYS A 363 -10.65 -10.22 -8.40
CA LYS A 363 -10.48 -9.16 -7.39
C LYS A 363 -9.84 -9.72 -6.11
N ILE A 364 -8.71 -10.42 -6.24
CA ILE A 364 -8.16 -11.24 -5.16
C ILE A 364 -6.91 -10.59 -4.59
N LEU A 365 -7.01 -10.02 -3.37
CA LEU A 365 -5.93 -9.26 -2.69
C LEU A 365 -5.45 -8.01 -3.47
N LEU A 366 -6.31 -7.51 -4.36
CA LEU A 366 -5.97 -6.53 -5.40
C LEU A 366 -6.94 -5.33 -5.43
N ASP A 367 -7.75 -5.11 -4.40
CA ASP A 367 -8.56 -3.90 -4.21
C ASP A 367 -8.43 -3.41 -2.75
#